data_AF-A0A6I4MNF8-F1
#
_entry.id   AF-A0A6I4MNF8-F1
#
_cell.length_a   1.000
_cell.length_b   1.000
_cell.length_c   1.000
_cell.angle_alpha   90.00
_cell.angle_beta   90.00
_cell.angle_gamma   90.00
#
_symmetry.space_group_name_H-M   'P 1'
#
loop_
_entity.id
_entity.type
_entity.pdbx_description
1 polymer ?
#
loop_
_entity_poly.entity_id
_entity_poly.type
_entity_poly.pdbx_seq_one_letter_code
_entity_poly.pdbx_strand_id
1 'polypeptide(L)'
;MVALLNRDLLRAGRFRADTAAEQRGPFRGYLDELIILAGAGGDSIAAMFEDFRKYKIQLHALTQLLARLPISVRQSLVQNASTLSTTRGSKAAITPITDE
;
A
#
# COMPACT_ATOMS: atom_id res chain seq x y z
N MET A 1 12.81 12.35 6.56
CA MET A 1 11.75 12.23 7.58
C MET A 1 10.69 11.21 7.17
N VAL A 2 9.97 11.40 6.05
CA VAL A 2 8.90 10.48 5.59
C VAL A 2 9.36 9.02 5.42
N ALA A 3 10.56 8.78 4.89
CA ALA A 3 11.10 7.43 4.76
C ALA A 3 11.31 6.71 6.11
N LEU A 4 11.63 7.45 7.18
CA LEU A 4 11.77 6.87 8.52
C LEU A 4 10.39 6.49 9.07
N LEU A 5 9.38 7.35 8.88
CA LEU A 5 8.00 7.04 9.25
C LEU A 5 7.50 5.78 8.55
N ASN A 6 7.75 5.64 7.24
CA ASN A 6 7.38 4.44 6.49
C ASN A 6 8.08 3.19 7.04
N ARG A 7 9.37 3.27 7.33
CA ARG A 7 10.10 2.13 7.91
C ARG A 7 9.55 1.76 9.30
N ASP A 8 9.22 2.75 10.12
CA ASP A 8 8.71 2.51 11.47
C ASP A 8 7.30 1.94 11.45
N LEU A 9 6.43 2.39 10.53
CA LEU A 9 5.12 1.79 10.29
C LEU A 9 5.24 0.32 9.82
N LEU A 10 6.17 0.03 8.91
CA LEU A 10 6.42 -1.33 8.44
C LEU A 10 6.88 -2.22 9.60
N ARG A 11 7.81 -1.72 10.42
CA ARG A 11 8.27 -2.42 11.63
C ARG A 11 7.15 -2.67 12.62
N ALA A 12 6.31 -1.66 12.89
CA ALA A 12 5.18 -1.78 13.80
C ALA A 12 4.14 -2.80 13.31
N GLY A 13 3.86 -2.83 12.01
CA GLY A 13 2.99 -3.85 11.40
C GLY A 13 3.56 -5.27 11.56
N ARG A 14 4.87 -5.43 11.32
CA ARG A 14 5.56 -6.73 11.49
C ARG A 14 5.67 -7.18 12.95
N PHE A 15 5.69 -6.26 13.90
CA PHE A 15 5.69 -6.59 15.34
C PHE A 15 4.45 -7.40 15.75
N ARG A 16 3.36 -7.32 14.99
CA ARG A 16 2.17 -8.16 15.19
C ARG A 16 2.41 -9.65 14.94
N ALA A 17 3.57 -10.03 14.40
CA ALA A 17 4.02 -11.41 14.28
C ALA A 17 4.03 -12.14 15.63
N ASP A 18 4.37 -11.43 16.71
CA ASP A 18 4.47 -11.97 18.07
C ASP A 18 3.10 -12.31 18.68
N THR A 19 2.01 -11.84 18.07
CA THR A 19 0.64 -12.22 18.44
C THR A 19 0.17 -13.39 17.58
N ALA A 20 -0.42 -14.43 18.18
CA ALA A 20 -1.01 -15.56 17.47
C ALA A 20 -2.06 -15.09 16.45
N ALA A 21 -2.15 -15.75 15.28
CA ALA A 21 -2.94 -15.28 14.15
C ALA A 21 -4.44 -15.14 14.47
N GLU A 22 -4.94 -16.00 15.35
CA GLU A 22 -6.32 -16.04 15.85
C GLU A 22 -6.62 -14.83 16.73
N GLN A 23 -5.62 -14.35 17.47
CA GLN A 23 -5.72 -13.23 18.42
C GLN A 23 -5.46 -11.87 17.76
N ARG A 24 -4.95 -11.83 16.52
CA ARG A 24 -4.79 -10.57 15.78
C ARG A 24 -6.17 -9.97 15.48
N GLY A 25 -6.44 -8.77 15.98
CA GLY A 25 -7.61 -7.98 15.58
C GLY A 25 -7.45 -7.37 14.17
N PRO A 26 -8.54 -7.14 13.41
CA PRO A 26 -8.43 -6.41 12.15
C PRO A 26 -7.98 -4.96 12.40
N PHE A 27 -7.12 -4.44 11.53
CA PHE A 27 -6.69 -3.04 11.55
C PHE A 27 -6.77 -2.43 10.15
N ARG A 28 -7.21 -1.17 10.06
CA ARG A 28 -7.32 -0.44 8.79
C ARG A 28 -6.40 0.78 8.85
N GLY A 29 -5.40 0.82 7.97
CA GLY A 29 -4.52 1.97 7.81
C GLY A 29 -4.94 2.79 6.60
N TYR A 30 -4.95 4.12 6.75
CA TYR A 30 -5.26 5.04 5.66
C TYR A 30 -4.01 5.84 5.33
N LEU A 31 -3.59 5.77 4.07
CA LEU A 31 -2.44 6.48 3.54
C LEU A 31 -2.94 7.50 2.54
N ASP A 32 -2.99 8.77 2.94
CA ASP A 32 -3.28 9.84 2.01
C ASP A 32 -2.02 10.25 1.25
N GLU A 33 -2.20 10.66 -0.01
CA GLU A 33 -1.13 11.12 -0.89
C GLU A 33 0.04 10.12 -1.06
N LEU A 34 -0.28 8.92 -1.57
CA LEU A 34 0.68 7.83 -1.76
C LEU A 34 1.89 8.21 -2.63
N ILE A 35 1.79 9.20 -3.51
CA ILE A 35 2.93 9.69 -4.32
C ILE A 35 4.04 10.23 -3.41
N ILE A 36 3.70 11.01 -2.38
CA ILE A 36 4.70 11.56 -1.45
C ILE A 36 5.28 10.43 -0.59
N LEU A 37 4.43 9.56 -0.06
CA LEU A 37 4.85 8.46 0.79
C LEU A 37 5.74 7.46 0.05
N ALA A 38 5.37 7.09 -1.17
CA ALA A 38 6.15 6.17 -2.00
C ALA A 38 7.42 6.83 -2.57
N GLY A 39 7.38 8.15 -2.86
CA GLY A 39 8.56 8.90 -3.28
C GLY A 39 9.65 8.94 -2.21
N ALA A 40 9.26 8.89 -0.94
CA ALA A 40 10.17 8.80 0.20
C ALA A 40 10.04 7.46 0.92
N GLY A 41 10.59 6.39 0.34
CA GLY A 41 10.63 5.05 0.96
C GLY A 41 9.72 4.02 0.29
N GLY A 42 9.68 4.02 -1.05
CA GLY A 42 8.86 3.12 -1.85
C GLY A 42 9.00 1.64 -1.50
N ASP A 43 10.20 1.16 -1.18
CA ASP A 43 10.42 -0.23 -0.79
C ASP A 43 9.68 -0.61 0.49
N SER A 44 9.60 0.32 1.45
CA SER A 44 8.83 0.08 2.67
C SER A 44 7.34 0.02 2.36
N ILE A 45 6.83 0.89 1.50
CA ILE A 45 5.42 0.89 1.10
C ILE A 45 5.06 -0.38 0.31
N ALA A 46 5.91 -0.81 -0.63
CA ALA A 46 5.71 -2.06 -1.38
C ALA A 46 5.68 -3.26 -0.43
N ALA A 47 6.64 -3.35 0.49
CA ALA A 47 6.67 -4.40 1.50
C ALA A 47 5.44 -4.38 2.41
N MET A 48 4.91 -3.20 2.74
CA MET A 48 3.65 -3.12 3.49
C MET A 48 2.48 -3.73 2.69
N PHE A 49 2.32 -3.39 1.41
CA PHE A 49 1.24 -3.94 0.58
C PHE A 49 1.32 -5.46 0.43
N GLU A 50 2.53 -6.03 0.39
CA GLU A 50 2.77 -7.47 0.32
C GLU A 50 2.53 -8.19 1.66
N ASP A 51 3.05 -7.64 2.77
CA ASP A 51 3.11 -8.38 4.03
C ASP A 51 1.91 -8.18 4.94
N PHE A 52 1.26 -7.01 4.90
CA PHE A 52 0.30 -6.61 5.94
C PHE A 52 -0.95 -7.48 6.01
N ARG A 53 -1.31 -8.17 4.91
CA ARG A 53 -2.39 -9.16 4.90
C ARG A 53 -2.16 -10.27 5.94
N LYS A 54 -0.91 -10.72 6.13
CA LYS A 54 -0.52 -11.76 7.10
C LYS A 54 -0.80 -11.32 8.54
N TYR A 55 -0.82 -10.01 8.78
CA TYR A 55 -1.00 -9.38 10.08
C TYR A 55 -2.41 -8.80 10.29
N LYS A 56 -3.38 -9.17 9.43
CA LYS A 56 -4.76 -8.62 9.42
C LYS A 56 -4.79 -7.08 9.36
N ILE A 57 -3.84 -6.49 8.66
CA ILE A 57 -3.82 -5.06 8.36
C ILE A 57 -4.29 -4.87 6.91
N GLN A 58 -5.32 -4.05 6.73
CA GLN A 58 -5.80 -3.60 5.43
C GLN A 58 -5.36 -2.16 5.21
N LEU A 59 -4.62 -1.90 4.14
CA LEU A 59 -4.20 -0.56 3.78
C LEU A 59 -5.13 0.02 2.70
N HIS A 60 -5.57 1.24 2.95
CA HIS A 60 -6.33 2.06 2.03
C HIS A 60 -5.45 3.24 1.64
N ALA A 61 -4.89 3.18 0.44
CA ALA A 61 -3.99 4.22 -0.05
C ALA A 61 -4.65 5.05 -1.15
N LEU A 62 -4.56 6.37 -1.04
CA LEU A 62 -5.11 7.30 -2.00
C LEU A 62 -3.99 7.91 -2.84
N THR A 63 -4.18 7.91 -4.16
CA THR A 63 -3.28 8.58 -5.10
C THR A 63 -4.08 9.27 -6.19
N GLN A 64 -3.60 10.43 -6.62
CA GLN A 64 -4.21 11.16 -7.74
C GLN A 64 -3.78 10.58 -9.09
N LEU A 65 -2.57 10.01 -9.18
CA LEU A 65 -1.98 9.51 -10.43
C LEU A 65 -1.16 8.25 -10.16
N LEU A 66 -1.72 7.09 -10.52
CA LEU A 66 -1.05 5.79 -10.37
C LEU A 66 0.29 5.73 -11.15
N ALA A 67 0.35 6.37 -12.32
CA ALA A 67 1.54 6.42 -13.16
C ALA A 67 2.74 7.12 -12.49
N ARG A 68 2.51 8.00 -11.51
CA ARG A 68 3.57 8.72 -10.78
C ARG A 68 4.16 7.92 -9.61
N LEU A 69 3.61 6.75 -9.30
CA LEU A 69 4.18 5.89 -8.27
C LEU A 69 5.48 5.23 -8.77
N PRO A 70 6.44 4.96 -7.87
CA PRO A 70 7.57 4.08 -8.15
C PRO A 70 7.10 2.73 -8.72
N ILE A 71 7.90 2.17 -9.61
CA ILE A 71 7.55 0.93 -10.34
C ILE A 71 7.26 -0.22 -9.37
N SER A 72 8.11 -0.41 -8.34
CA SER A 72 7.95 -1.45 -7.33
C SER A 72 6.61 -1.34 -6.58
N VAL A 73 6.24 -0.12 -6.17
CA VAL A 73 4.96 0.14 -5.50
C VAL A 73 3.79 -0.13 -6.44
N ARG A 74 3.88 0.30 -7.71
CA ARG A 74 2.82 0.03 -8.69
C ARG A 74 2.65 -1.46 -8.95
N GLN A 75 3.74 -2.21 -9.11
CA GLN A 75 3.70 -3.66 -9.29
C GLN A 75 3.09 -4.36 -8.08
N SER A 76 3.51 -3.99 -6.86
CA SER A 76 2.94 -4.56 -5.64
C SER A 76 1.42 -4.33 -5.52
N LEU A 77 0.91 -3.19 -5.98
CA LEU A 77 -0.52 -2.89 -5.95
C LEU A 77 -1.31 -3.74 -6.96
N VAL A 78 -0.83 -3.81 -8.20
CA VAL A 78 -1.51 -4.53 -9.27
C VAL A 78 -1.46 -6.05 -9.01
N GLN A 79 -0.31 -6.58 -8.59
CA GLN A 79 -0.12 -8.02 -8.44
C GLN A 79 -0.71 -8.62 -7.15
N ASN A 80 -0.91 -7.86 -6.06
CA ASN A 80 -1.38 -8.41 -4.77
C ASN A 80 -2.90 -8.63 -4.66
N ALA A 81 -3.64 -8.67 -5.78
CA ALA A 81 -5.11 -8.71 -5.76
C ALA A 81 -5.71 -7.53 -4.95
N SER A 82 -5.09 -6.36 -5.05
CA SER A 82 -5.58 -5.14 -4.41
C SER A 82 -6.88 -4.70 -5.09
N THR A 83 -7.87 -4.27 -4.32
CA THR A 83 -9.04 -3.58 -4.89
C THR A 83 -8.64 -2.16 -5.26
N LEU A 84 -8.49 -1.89 -6.55
CA LEU A 84 -8.28 -0.55 -7.07
C LEU A 84 -9.63 0.10 -7.39
N SER A 85 -9.87 1.28 -6.85
CA SER A 85 -11.07 2.08 -7.10
C SER A 85 -10.64 3.49 -7.53
N THR A 86 -11.30 4.03 -8.55
CA THR A 86 -11.05 5.39 -9.03
C THR A 86 -12.32 6.22 -8.93
N THR A 87 -12.19 7.42 -8.38
CA THR A 87 -13.27 8.42 -8.36
C THR A 87 -13.24 9.32 -9.60
N ARG A 88 -12.26 9.15 -10.50
CA ARG A 88 -12.08 9.97 -11.71
C ARG A 88 -12.17 9.10 -12.97
N GLY A 89 -13.17 9.36 -13.80
CA GLY A 89 -13.44 8.67 -15.07
C GLY A 89 -12.49 9.03 -16.23
N SER A 90 -11.20 9.20 -15.95
CA SER A 90 -10.21 9.44 -17.01
C SER A 90 -9.74 8.11 -17.59
N LYS A 91 -9.89 7.90 -18.90
CA LYS A 91 -9.36 6.71 -19.60
C LYS A 91 -7.88 6.47 -19.25
N ALA A 92 -7.05 7.51 -19.24
CA ALA A 92 -5.63 7.39 -18.91
C ALA A 92 -5.34 6.93 -17.47
N ALA A 93 -6.27 7.14 -16.53
CA ALA A 93 -6.16 6.65 -15.15
C ALA A 93 -6.69 5.23 -14.98
N ILE A 94 -7.59 4.78 -15.87
CA ILE A 94 -8.24 3.47 -15.83
C ILE A 94 -7.44 2.43 -16.62
N THR A 95 -6.84 2.79 -17.76
CA THR A 95 -6.07 1.90 -18.63
C THR A 95 -5.05 1.03 -17.86
N PRO A 96 -4.23 1.56 -16.93
CA PRO A 96 -3.27 0.72 -16.20
C PRO A 96 -3.90 -0.26 -15.21
N ILE A 97 -5.19 -0.13 -14.91
CA ILE A 97 -5.96 -1.00 -14.00
C ILE A 97 -6.68 -2.10 -14.79
N THR A 98 -7.02 -1.85 -16.05
CA THR A 98 -7.89 -2.73 -16.87
C THR A 98 -7.16 -3.51 -17.96
N ASP A 99 -5.90 -3.22 -18.24
CA ASP A 99 -5.12 -3.86 -19.33
C ASP A 99 -4.41 -5.16 -18.90
N GLU A 100 -4.79 -5.77 -17.77
CA GLU A 100 -4.43 -7.17 -17.41
C GLU A 100 -5.42 -8.16 -18.01
#